data_AF-A0A960MUL1-F1
#
_entry.id   AF-A0A960MUL1-F1
#
_cell.length_a   1.000
_cell.length_b   1.000
_cell.length_c   1.000
_cell.angle_alpha   90.00
_cell.angle_beta   90.00
_cell.angle_gamma   90.00
#
_symmetry.space_group_name_H-M   'P 1'
#
loop_
_entity.id
_entity.type
_entity.pdbx_description
1 polymer ?
#
loop_
_entity_poly.entity_id
_entity_poly.type
_entity_poly.pdbx_seq_one_letter_code
_entity_poly.pdbx_strand_id
1 'polypeptide(L)'
;MVTLESTLAAPREAGVVYTKPWMVDLVLDLAGYLPEKRLSDLVALEPSAGDGAFLSAMVKRLVDSCERHGIPLSQAGNALQAFEIDPAAAERAVEVVRATLVALKVPATTAIALARQWIKVGDFL
;
A
#
# COMPACT_ATOMS: atom_id res chain seq x y z
N MET A 1 -20.62 20.00 34.50
CA MET A 1 -21.41 19.13 33.61
C MET A 1 -20.56 18.90 32.37
N VAL A 2 -19.86 17.76 32.30
CA VAL A 2 -18.94 17.43 31.19
C VAL A 2 -19.68 16.47 30.26
N THR A 3 -19.92 16.88 29.02
CA THR A 3 -20.48 16.03 27.97
C THR A 3 -19.38 15.10 27.45
N LEU A 4 -19.54 13.79 27.67
CA LEU A 4 -18.80 12.77 26.94
C LEU A 4 -19.35 12.73 25.50
N GLU A 5 -18.65 13.37 24.56
CA GLU A 5 -18.87 13.07 23.15
C GLU A 5 -18.17 11.75 22.81
N SER A 6 -19.02 10.76 22.62
CA SER A 6 -18.77 9.40 22.18
C SER A 6 -17.89 9.35 20.93
N THR A 7 -16.66 8.86 21.09
CA THR A 7 -15.77 8.47 19.98
C THR A 7 -16.26 7.16 19.36
N LEU A 8 -17.41 7.17 18.67
CA LEU A 8 -17.83 6.02 17.88
C LEU A 8 -17.03 6.02 16.58
N ALA A 9 -16.26 4.95 16.38
CA ALA A 9 -15.63 4.66 15.10
C ALA A 9 -16.70 4.61 14.00
N ALA A 10 -16.36 5.12 12.81
CA ALA A 10 -17.26 5.15 11.67
C ALA A 10 -17.87 3.75 11.39
N PRO A 11 -19.13 3.67 10.93
CA PRO A 11 -19.78 2.40 10.62
C PRO A 11 -18.93 1.59 9.66
N ARG A 12 -18.61 0.35 10.04
CA ARG A 12 -17.94 -0.60 9.16
C ARG A 12 -18.98 -1.19 8.22
N GLU A 13 -18.67 -1.26 6.93
CA GLU A 13 -19.49 -2.00 5.98
C GLU A 13 -19.52 -3.48 6.38
N ALA A 14 -20.72 -4.08 6.36
CA ALA A 14 -20.90 -5.45 6.79
C ALA A 14 -20.06 -6.40 5.92
N GLY A 15 -19.18 -7.17 6.56
CA GLY A 15 -18.26 -8.09 5.88
C GLY A 15 -16.83 -7.58 5.68
N VAL A 16 -16.54 -6.30 5.98
CA VAL A 16 -15.18 -5.75 5.87
C VAL A 16 -14.37 -6.01 7.14
N VAL A 17 -13.26 -6.74 7.02
CA VAL A 17 -12.31 -6.99 8.10
C VAL A 17 -11.10 -6.07 7.94
N TYR A 18 -10.93 -5.14 8.87
CA TYR A 18 -9.77 -4.26 8.90
C TYR A 18 -8.59 -4.95 9.57
N THR A 19 -7.52 -5.19 8.79
CA THR A 19 -6.26 -5.73 9.30
C THR A 19 -5.59 -4.72 10.23
N LYS A 20 -5.21 -5.14 11.44
CA LYS A 20 -4.46 -4.29 12.35
C LYS A 20 -3.07 -3.98 11.74
N PRO A 21 -2.54 -2.75 11.83
CA PRO A 21 -1.26 -2.40 11.21
C PRO A 21 -0.11 -3.34 11.58
N TRP A 22 0.01 -3.74 12.85
CA TRP A 22 1.07 -4.65 13.30
C TRP A 22 1.00 -6.04 12.65
N MET A 23 -0.19 -6.48 12.25
CA MET A 23 -0.37 -7.79 11.60
C MET A 23 0.11 -7.75 10.15
N VAL A 24 -0.09 -6.62 9.46
CA VAL A 24 0.48 -6.38 8.12
C VAL A 24 2.00 -6.45 8.18
N ASP A 25 2.61 -5.74 9.13
CA ASP A 25 4.06 -5.74 9.30
C ASP A 25 4.61 -7.14 9.59
N LEU A 26 3.95 -7.89 10.50
CA LEU A 26 4.32 -9.27 10.79
C LEU A 26 4.26 -10.17 9.55
N VAL A 27 3.20 -10.07 8.73
CA VAL A 27 3.08 -10.88 7.51
C VAL A 27 4.18 -10.53 6.50
N LEU A 28 4.48 -9.24 6.31
CA LEU A 28 5.55 -8.81 5.41
C LEU A 28 6.93 -9.26 5.92
N ASP A 29 7.17 -9.27 7.23
CA ASP A 29 8.40 -9.79 7.84
C ASP A 29 8.54 -11.29 7.59
N LEU A 30 7.47 -12.06 7.82
CA LEU A 30 7.45 -13.51 7.60
C LEU A 30 7.60 -13.89 6.12
N ALA A 31 7.04 -13.09 5.21
CA ALA A 31 7.25 -13.22 3.77
C ALA A 31 8.67 -12.83 3.34
N GLY A 32 9.48 -12.26 4.24
CA GLY A 32 10.81 -11.78 3.95
C GLY A 32 10.83 -10.56 3.03
N TYR A 33 9.75 -9.79 2.96
CA TYR A 33 9.65 -8.52 2.24
C TYR A 33 10.25 -7.41 3.12
N LEU A 34 11.57 -7.43 3.22
CA LEU A 34 12.38 -6.63 4.14
C LEU A 34 13.17 -5.55 3.37
N PRO A 35 13.29 -4.33 3.88
CA PRO A 35 13.98 -3.23 3.19
C PRO A 35 15.48 -3.46 2.98
N GLU A 36 16.09 -4.39 3.71
CA GLU A 36 17.49 -4.80 3.51
C GLU A 36 17.71 -5.53 2.17
N LYS A 37 16.65 -6.08 1.55
CA LYS A 37 16.72 -6.73 0.24
C LYS A 37 16.52 -5.71 -0.88
N ARG A 38 16.97 -6.04 -2.09
CA ARG A 38 16.72 -5.23 -3.30
C ARG A 38 15.29 -5.45 -3.79
N LEU A 39 14.33 -4.83 -3.11
CA LEU A 39 12.90 -5.05 -3.38
C LEU A 39 12.48 -4.58 -4.78
N SER A 40 13.21 -3.64 -5.37
CA SER A 40 13.01 -3.20 -6.78
C SER A 40 13.18 -4.33 -7.80
N ASP A 41 13.93 -5.38 -7.45
CA ASP A 41 14.27 -6.49 -8.33
C ASP A 41 13.33 -7.70 -8.12
N LEU A 42 12.39 -7.58 -7.18
CA LEU A 42 11.36 -8.58 -6.87
C LEU A 42 9.98 -8.07 -7.30
N VAL A 43 8.96 -8.92 -7.23
CA VAL A 43 7.56 -8.52 -7.44
C VAL A 43 6.73 -8.92 -6.23
N ALA A 44 6.27 -7.93 -5.46
CA ALA A 44 5.23 -8.14 -4.45
C ALA A 44 3.85 -8.11 -5.11
N LEU A 45 3.03 -9.10 -4.80
CA LEU A 45 1.67 -9.22 -5.32
C LEU A 45 0.65 -9.08 -4.18
N GLU A 46 -0.31 -8.17 -4.37
CA GLU A 46 -1.50 -8.03 -3.55
C GLU A 46 -2.75 -8.37 -4.38
N PRO A 47 -3.31 -9.59 -4.25
CA PRO A 47 -4.42 -10.02 -5.11
C PRO A 47 -5.76 -9.35 -4.77
N SER A 48 -5.92 -8.73 -3.59
CA SER A 48 -7.14 -8.03 -3.19
C SER A 48 -6.79 -6.80 -2.36
N ALA A 49 -6.60 -5.67 -3.04
CA ALA A 49 -6.07 -4.45 -2.44
C ALA A 49 -6.96 -3.89 -1.32
N GLY A 50 -8.29 -4.03 -1.44
CA GLY A 50 -9.25 -3.46 -0.49
C GLY A 50 -8.97 -1.97 -0.23
N ASP A 51 -8.93 -1.59 1.06
CA ASP A 51 -8.60 -0.22 1.48
C ASP A 51 -7.08 0.07 1.53
N GLY A 52 -6.22 -0.82 1.00
CA GLY A 52 -4.80 -0.55 0.80
C GLY A 52 -3.89 -0.71 2.03
N ALA A 53 -4.33 -1.45 3.06
CA ALA A 53 -3.55 -1.65 4.28
C ALA A 53 -2.16 -2.26 4.01
N PHE A 54 -2.10 -3.37 3.26
CA PHE A 54 -0.85 -4.00 2.82
C PHE A 54 -0.05 -3.10 1.90
N LEU A 55 -0.71 -2.44 0.93
CA LEU A 55 -0.05 -1.56 -0.04
C LEU A 55 0.73 -0.43 0.64
N SER A 56 0.14 0.24 1.63
CA SER A 56 0.83 1.31 2.35
C SER A 56 2.13 0.83 3.04
N ALA A 57 2.12 -0.37 3.61
CA ALA A 57 3.28 -0.95 4.27
C ALA A 57 4.32 -1.45 3.26
N MET A 58 3.88 -2.12 2.18
CA MET A 58 4.74 -2.56 1.08
C MET A 58 5.47 -1.38 0.44
N VAL A 59 4.77 -0.27 0.18
CA VAL A 59 5.34 0.94 -0.42
C VAL A 59 6.39 1.57 0.48
N LYS A 60 6.13 1.69 1.80
CA LYS A 60 7.12 2.21 2.76
C LYS A 60 8.40 1.39 2.73
N ARG A 61 8.28 0.06 2.73
CA ARG A 61 9.43 -0.85 2.68
C ARG A 61 10.16 -0.79 1.34
N LEU A 62 9.43 -0.66 0.22
CA LEU A 62 10.03 -0.50 -1.10
C LEU A 62 10.83 0.80 -1.21
N VAL A 63 10.30 1.92 -0.70
CA VAL A 63 11.02 3.20 -0.66
C VAL A 63 12.29 3.08 0.18
N ASP A 64 12.21 2.54 1.40
CA ASP A 64 13.37 2.33 2.27
C ASP A 64 14.42 1.42 1.60
N SER A 65 14.01 0.32 0.95
CA SER A 65 14.90 -0.52 0.14
C SER A 65 15.58 0.28 -0.97
N CYS A 66 14.83 1.02 -1.77
CA CYS A 66 15.37 1.83 -2.85
C CYS A 66 16.42 2.83 -2.34
N GLU A 67 16.15 3.50 -1.20
CA GLU A 67 17.09 4.42 -0.56
C GLU A 67 18.37 3.71 -0.10
N ARG A 68 18.25 2.57 0.59
CA ARG A 68 19.40 1.78 1.09
C ARG A 68 20.30 1.27 -0.04
N HIS A 69 19.71 0.91 -1.17
CA HIS A 69 20.42 0.33 -2.30
C HIS A 69 20.79 1.36 -3.38
N GLY A 70 20.50 2.64 -3.16
CA GLY A 70 20.79 3.72 -4.12
C GLY A 70 20.04 3.59 -5.44
N ILE A 71 18.87 2.95 -5.44
CA ILE A 71 18.03 2.74 -6.63
C ILE A 71 16.96 3.83 -6.70
N PRO A 72 16.84 4.58 -7.81
CA PRO A 72 15.75 5.52 -7.99
C PRO A 72 14.41 4.79 -7.97
N LEU A 73 13.47 5.24 -7.13
CA LEU A 73 12.14 4.62 -7.03
C LEU A 73 11.38 4.58 -8.37
N SER A 74 11.65 5.52 -9.27
CA SER A 74 11.11 5.51 -10.64
C SER A 74 11.46 4.25 -11.45
N GLN A 75 12.50 3.50 -11.07
CA GLN A 75 12.86 2.22 -11.67
C GLN A 75 12.10 1.03 -11.05
N ALA A 76 11.37 1.23 -9.95
CA ALA A 76 10.62 0.17 -9.25
C ALA A 76 9.18 -0.01 -9.78
N GLY A 77 8.89 0.40 -11.02
CA GLY A 77 7.55 0.31 -11.60
C GLY A 77 7.00 -1.12 -11.67
N ASN A 78 7.87 -2.14 -11.72
CA ASN A 78 7.48 -3.54 -11.76
C ASN A 78 7.51 -4.23 -10.38
N ALA A 79 7.92 -3.51 -9.33
CA ALA A 79 8.19 -4.10 -8.02
C ALA A 79 6.93 -4.47 -7.23
N LEU A 80 5.77 -3.92 -7.61
CA LEU A 80 4.49 -4.16 -6.96
C LEU A 80 3.41 -4.38 -8.02
N GLN A 81 2.55 -5.37 -7.80
CA GLN A 81 1.30 -5.53 -8.53
C GLN A 81 0.17 -5.73 -7.53
N ALA A 82 -0.95 -5.04 -7.76
CA ALA A 82 -2.13 -5.11 -6.94
C ALA A 82 -3.37 -5.20 -7.80
N PHE A 83 -4.34 -6.00 -7.36
CA PHE A 83 -5.62 -6.20 -8.02
C PHE A 83 -6.75 -5.86 -7.06
N GLU A 84 -7.83 -5.29 -7.61
CA GLU A 84 -9.06 -5.06 -6.89
C GLU A 84 -10.23 -5.11 -7.87
N ILE A 85 -11.28 -5.84 -7.53
CA ILE A 85 -12.42 -6.07 -8.41
C ILE A 85 -13.38 -4.89 -8.40
N ASP A 86 -13.55 -4.22 -7.24
CA ASP A 86 -14.38 -3.02 -7.14
C ASP A 86 -13.58 -1.80 -7.63
N PRO A 87 -14.00 -1.13 -8.73
CA PRO A 87 -13.32 0.06 -9.22
C PRO A 87 -13.23 1.17 -8.16
N ALA A 88 -14.24 1.33 -7.29
CA ALA A 88 -14.21 2.36 -6.27
C ALA A 88 -13.17 2.05 -5.18
N ALA A 89 -13.04 0.79 -4.76
CA ALA A 89 -11.97 0.35 -3.86
C ALA A 89 -10.59 0.49 -4.50
N ALA A 90 -10.44 0.14 -5.78
CA ALA A 90 -9.18 0.32 -6.49
C ALA A 90 -8.73 1.79 -6.52
N GLU A 91 -9.66 2.73 -6.75
CA GLU A 91 -9.36 4.17 -6.68
C GLU A 91 -8.93 4.62 -5.28
N ARG A 92 -9.56 4.09 -4.22
CA ARG A 92 -9.15 4.35 -2.83
C ARG A 92 -7.73 3.82 -2.57
N ALA A 93 -7.42 2.61 -3.04
CA ALA A 93 -6.08 2.03 -2.94
C ALA A 93 -5.03 2.88 -3.67
N VAL A 94 -5.35 3.40 -4.86
CA VAL A 94 -4.46 4.32 -5.59
C VAL A 94 -4.18 5.57 -4.76
N GLU A 95 -5.20 6.16 -4.16
CA GLU A 95 -5.06 7.36 -3.33
C GLU A 95 -4.23 7.08 -2.07
N VAL A 96 -4.42 5.92 -1.42
CA VAL A 96 -3.63 5.47 -0.26
C VAL A 96 -2.15 5.36 -0.62
N VAL A 97 -1.83 4.72 -1.76
CA VAL A 97 -0.45 4.58 -2.24
C VAL A 97 0.14 5.94 -2.60
N ARG A 98 -0.59 6.77 -3.35
CA ARG A 98 -0.16 8.12 -3.73
C ARG A 98 0.14 8.97 -2.50
N ALA A 99 -0.76 9.01 -1.52
CA ALA A 99 -0.60 9.76 -0.28
C ALA A 99 0.60 9.25 0.54
N THR A 100 0.78 7.92 0.60
CA THR A 100 1.93 7.30 1.27
C THR A 100 3.25 7.73 0.62
N LEU A 101 3.35 7.67 -0.72
CA LEU A 101 4.53 8.08 -1.47
C LEU A 101 4.83 9.57 -1.28
N VAL A 102 3.82 10.43 -1.32
CA VAL A 102 3.99 11.88 -1.08
C VAL A 102 4.46 12.16 0.34
N ALA A 103 3.93 11.45 1.35
CA ALA A 103 4.39 11.57 2.72
C ALA A 103 5.86 11.15 2.89
N LEU A 104 6.35 10.23 2.04
CA LEU A 104 7.74 9.82 1.93
C LEU A 104 8.58 10.76 1.02
N LYS A 105 8.06 11.95 0.68
CA LYS A 105 8.72 12.98 -0.13
C LYS A 105 8.99 12.58 -1.59
N VAL A 106 8.31 11.56 -2.11
CA VAL A 106 8.32 11.23 -3.54
C VAL A 106 7.53 12.32 -4.30
N PRO A 107 8.04 12.83 -5.44
CA PRO A 107 7.31 13.83 -6.23
C PRO A 107 5.91 13.36 -6.60
N ALA A 108 4.90 14.23 -6.45
CA ALA A 108 3.49 13.87 -6.64
C ALA A 108 3.19 13.25 -8.01
N THR A 109 3.88 13.71 -9.06
CA THR A 109 3.78 13.16 -10.43
C THR A 109 4.31 11.74 -10.53
N THR A 110 5.43 11.43 -9.88
CA THR A 110 5.99 10.07 -9.80
C THR A 110 5.09 9.19 -8.92
N ALA A 111 4.59 9.73 -7.81
CA ALA A 111 3.72 9.01 -6.89
C ALA A 111 2.44 8.51 -7.56
N ILE A 112 1.72 9.38 -8.29
CA ILE A 112 0.51 8.96 -8.99
C ILE A 112 0.81 8.00 -10.15
N ALA A 113 1.91 8.21 -10.89
CA ALA A 113 2.30 7.32 -11.98
C ALA A 113 2.58 5.90 -11.48
N LEU A 114 3.36 5.76 -10.40
CA LEU A 114 3.63 4.47 -9.78
C LEU A 114 2.37 3.82 -9.18
N ALA A 115 1.55 4.59 -8.45
CA ALA A 115 0.30 4.07 -7.89
C ALA A 115 -0.63 3.48 -8.97
N ARG A 116 -0.79 4.19 -10.09
CA ARG A 116 -1.59 3.76 -11.24
C ARG A 116 -0.98 2.58 -12.00
N GLN A 117 0.36 2.49 -12.04
CA GLN A 117 1.04 1.36 -12.65
C GLN A 117 0.89 0.07 -11.81
N TRP A 118 0.97 0.21 -10.49
CA TRP A 118 0.94 -0.93 -9.58
C TRP A 118 -0.46 -1.50 -9.37
N ILE A 119 -1.51 -0.67 -9.37
CA ILE A 119 -2.87 -1.08 -9.02
C ILE A 119 -3.74 -1.22 -10.27
N LYS A 120 -4.38 -2.37 -10.42
CA LYS A 120 -5.24 -2.72 -11.55
C LYS A 120 -6.65 -3.02 -11.06
N VAL A 121 -7.66 -2.51 -11.78
CA VAL A 121 -9.04 -2.98 -11.62
C VAL A 121 -9.17 -4.30 -12.35
N GLY A 122 -9.54 -5.36 -11.64
CA GLY A 122 -9.71 -6.68 -12.23
C GLY A 122 -9.74 -7.80 -11.21
N ASP A 123 -10.22 -8.95 -11.66
CA ASP A 123 -10.07 -10.20 -10.93
C ASP A 123 -8.63 -10.70 -11.10
N PHE A 124 -8.04 -11.19 -10.02
CA PHE A 124 -6.74 -11.83 -10.05
C PHE A 124 -6.82 -13.30 -10.50
N LEU A 125 -7.99 -13.96 -10.32
CA LEU A 125 -8.21 -15.38 -10.59
C LEU A 125 -8.70 -15.66 -12.03
#